data_AF-A0A2V7AIV0-F1
#
_entry.id   AF-A0A2V7AIV0-F1
#
_cell.length_a   1.000
_cell.length_b   1.000
_cell.length_c   1.000
_cell.angle_alpha   90.00
_cell.angle_beta   90.00
_cell.angle_gamma   90.00
#
_symmetry.space_group_name_H-M   'P 1'
#
loop_
_entity.id
_entity.type
_entity.pdbx_description
1 polymer ?
#
loop_
_entity_poly.entity_id
_entity_poly.type
_entity_poly.pdbx_seq_one_letter_code
_entity_poly.pdbx_strand_id
1 'polypeptide(L)'
;KIYPVHFLTLLLVLPIASFSPHLPLDWRAVPVHLLLLQCFWPSSTPPFAKHLNVPSWSISCEWFFYLLAPVVMFLVFGKSRRWVPVVVAVGYACGLGFFLWHGQSDDARFYFVSWFAPSRFVDFLVGIFLARVFLMSSGQKLVGISGPAQATGIVLLIVAAVCRQYAAWPLWGGLPYVPGAVLLVLGLASGRGSFVAHLSRPWLKRLGTATFSLYLIHVPVLRAVRGVCLHLGWEVRSWPASWAVVIALFVVLQIAALLVCYRYELPLQKSLRRLLVQRSGVARGALQPHSRTTEYAMPRSLFLAARNNPELARDLQAEFATEPGVDRRLVERRRNPVGVMPDRRRAARRARP
;
A
#
# COMPACT_ATOMS: atom_id res chain seq x y z
N LYS A 1 4.84 -2.23 2.96
CA LYS A 1 4.70 -2.16 1.48
C LYS A 1 5.70 -1.16 0.92
N ILE A 2 5.69 0.07 1.44
CA ILE A 2 6.35 1.25 0.84
C ILE A 2 7.87 1.33 1.15
N TYR A 3 8.31 0.77 2.28
CA TYR A 3 9.69 0.94 2.78
C TYR A 3 10.84 0.42 1.89
N PRO A 4 10.74 -0.75 1.21
CA PRO A 4 11.89 -1.30 0.48
C PRO A 4 12.47 -0.34 -0.56
N VAL A 5 11.62 0.24 -1.41
CA VAL A 5 12.08 1.13 -2.49
C VAL A 5 12.60 2.44 -1.91
N HIS A 6 11.97 2.96 -0.84
CA HIS A 6 12.49 4.13 -0.12
C HIS A 6 13.89 3.89 0.45
N PHE A 7 14.12 2.73 1.06
CA PHE A 7 15.43 2.35 1.57
C PHE A 7 16.47 2.26 0.43
N LEU A 8 16.11 1.63 -0.69
CA LEU A 8 16.96 1.58 -1.88
C LEU A 8 17.32 2.98 -2.40
N THR A 9 16.33 3.88 -2.54
CA THR A 9 16.60 5.23 -3.05
C THR A 9 17.38 6.08 -2.06
N LEU A 10 17.19 5.88 -0.75
CA LEU A 10 18.03 6.48 0.28
C LEU A 10 19.50 6.08 0.10
N LEU A 11 19.78 4.78 -0.06
CA LEU A 11 21.13 4.28 -0.31
C LEU A 11 21.73 4.81 -1.61
N LEU A 12 20.94 4.96 -2.67
CA LEU A 12 21.41 5.52 -3.94
C LEU A 12 21.72 7.02 -3.84
N VAL A 13 20.95 7.79 -3.06
CA VAL A 13 21.14 9.24 -2.94
C VAL A 13 22.36 9.61 -2.10
N LEU A 14 22.73 8.82 -1.10
CA LEU A 14 23.89 9.12 -0.23
C LEU A 14 25.20 9.36 -1.01
N PRO A 15 25.66 8.48 -1.92
CA PRO A 15 26.85 8.76 -2.72
C PRO A 15 26.61 9.94 -3.68
N ILE A 16 25.44 10.04 -4.32
CA ILE A 16 25.12 11.17 -5.23
C ILE A 16 25.24 12.51 -4.48
N ALA A 17 24.76 12.58 -3.25
CA ALA A 17 24.86 13.77 -2.40
C ALA A 17 26.31 14.06 -2.01
N SER A 18 27.06 13.03 -1.64
CA SER A 18 28.46 13.16 -1.21
C SER A 18 29.38 13.69 -2.32
N PHE A 19 29.10 13.34 -3.59
CA PHE A 19 29.88 13.79 -4.74
C PHE A 19 29.30 15.04 -5.43
N SER A 20 28.16 15.57 -4.98
CA SER A 20 27.53 16.72 -5.62
C SER A 20 27.79 18.01 -4.84
N PRO A 21 28.50 18.99 -5.41
CA PRO A 21 28.74 20.27 -4.74
C PRO A 21 27.47 21.09 -4.52
N HIS A 22 26.38 20.75 -5.21
CA HIS A 22 25.09 21.45 -5.14
C HIS A 22 24.07 20.79 -4.22
N LEU A 23 24.40 19.65 -3.59
CA LEU A 23 23.49 18.94 -2.70
C LEU A 23 24.12 18.81 -1.31
N PRO A 24 23.97 19.82 -0.42
CA PRO A 24 24.54 19.76 0.92
C PRO A 24 23.95 18.55 1.66
N LEU A 25 24.83 17.62 2.03
CA LEU A 25 24.47 16.44 2.79
C LEU A 25 24.46 16.79 4.28
N ASP A 26 23.27 16.91 4.87
CA ASP A 26 23.12 16.94 6.32
C ASP A 26 22.98 15.51 6.85
N TRP A 27 24.01 15.02 7.55
CA TRP A 27 24.01 13.71 8.17
C TRP A 27 22.90 13.53 9.22
N ARG A 28 22.40 14.61 9.83
CA ARG A 28 21.27 14.58 10.76
C ARG A 28 19.97 14.19 10.06
N ALA A 29 19.85 14.45 8.76
CA ALA A 29 18.67 14.08 7.97
C ALA A 29 18.58 12.57 7.72
N VAL A 30 19.70 11.84 7.69
CA VAL A 30 19.74 10.40 7.37
C VAL A 30 18.88 9.56 8.33
N PRO A 31 19.05 9.61 9.67
CA PRO A 31 18.21 8.84 10.58
C PRO A 31 16.74 9.27 10.52
N VAL A 32 16.46 10.56 10.30
CA VAL A 32 15.09 11.09 10.16
C VAL A 32 14.40 10.49 8.93
N HIS A 33 15.09 10.41 7.79
CA HIS A 33 14.59 9.79 6.56
C HIS A 33 14.50 8.27 6.67
N LEU A 34 15.44 7.63 7.38
CA LEU A 34 15.41 6.19 7.62
C LEU A 34 14.17 5.78 8.43
N LEU A 35 13.77 6.62 9.40
CA LEU A 35 12.58 6.43 10.22
C LEU A 35 11.30 7.05 9.63
N LEU A 36 11.40 7.73 8.47
CA LEU A 36 10.29 8.40 7.80
C LEU A 36 9.62 9.49 8.65
N LEU A 37 10.39 10.23 9.44
CA LEU A 37 9.89 11.25 10.37
C LEU A 37 10.00 12.69 9.85
N GLN A 38 10.52 12.89 8.64
CA GLN A 38 10.84 14.21 8.09
C GLN A 38 9.64 15.15 7.94
N CYS A 39 8.40 14.64 7.94
CA CYS A 39 7.17 15.42 7.82
C CYS A 39 6.30 15.45 9.09
N PHE A 40 6.78 14.93 10.22
CA PHE A 40 5.97 14.76 11.44
C PHE A 40 5.85 16.03 12.28
N TRP A 41 6.77 16.98 12.10
CA TRP A 41 6.95 18.12 13.01
C TRP A 41 6.50 19.43 12.34
N PRO A 42 5.87 20.35 13.09
CA PRO A 42 5.16 21.53 12.56
C PRO A 42 6.11 22.71 12.27
N SER A 43 7.30 22.44 11.78
CA SER A 43 8.23 23.49 11.33
C SER A 43 8.88 23.05 10.02
N SER A 44 9.35 24.02 9.24
CA SER A 44 10.15 23.79 8.03
C SER A 44 11.65 23.86 8.30
N THR A 45 12.07 24.13 9.54
CA THR A 45 13.47 24.24 9.97
C THR A 45 13.84 23.25 11.09
N PRO A 46 14.80 22.32 10.87
CA PRO A 46 15.67 22.17 9.68
C PRO A 46 14.93 21.56 8.48
N PRO A 47 15.23 21.91 7.21
CA PRO A 47 14.42 21.51 6.05
C PRO A 47 14.62 20.05 5.62
N PHE A 48 14.56 19.10 6.55
CA PHE A 48 14.81 17.67 6.33
C PHE A 48 13.92 17.08 5.25
N ALA A 49 12.68 17.52 5.09
CA ALA A 49 11.81 17.04 4.01
C ALA A 49 12.34 17.38 2.58
N LYS A 50 13.19 18.42 2.45
CA LYS A 50 13.85 18.81 1.19
C LYS A 50 15.17 18.05 0.96
N HIS A 51 15.70 17.36 1.97
CA HIS A 51 16.99 16.66 1.89
C HIS A 51 16.88 15.27 1.26
N LEU A 52 18.03 14.74 0.84
CA LEU A 52 18.18 13.40 0.28
C LEU A 52 17.22 13.19 -0.91
N ASN A 53 16.26 12.29 -0.78
CA ASN A 53 15.28 11.98 -1.81
C ASN A 53 14.00 12.79 -1.58
N VAL A 54 13.86 13.94 -2.23
CA VAL A 54 12.70 14.84 -2.06
C VAL A 54 11.35 14.11 -2.17
N PRO A 55 11.08 13.24 -3.16
CA PRO A 55 9.81 12.50 -3.25
C PRO A 55 9.44 11.69 -1.99
N SER A 56 10.39 11.38 -1.11
CA SER A 56 10.14 10.65 0.13
C SER A 56 9.30 11.43 1.16
N TRP A 57 9.00 12.73 0.95
CA TRP A 57 8.08 13.47 1.82
C TRP A 57 6.69 12.82 1.87
N SER A 58 6.18 12.34 0.74
CA SER A 58 4.84 11.73 0.66
C SER A 58 4.79 10.40 1.44
N ILE A 59 5.90 9.67 1.47
CA ILE A 59 6.03 8.41 2.22
C ILE A 59 6.06 8.66 3.72
N SER A 60 6.68 9.75 4.18
CA SER A 60 6.60 10.16 5.58
C SER A 60 5.15 10.44 5.98
N CYS A 61 4.38 11.13 5.12
CA CYS A 61 2.95 11.34 5.34
C CYS A 61 2.17 10.02 5.37
N GLU A 62 2.40 9.11 4.41
CA GLU A 62 1.76 7.79 4.40
C GLU A 62 2.07 6.99 5.66
N TRP A 63 3.31 7.05 6.15
CA TRP A 63 3.73 6.41 7.39
C TRP A 63 2.96 6.94 8.59
N PHE A 64 2.83 8.26 8.71
CA PHE A 64 1.98 8.90 9.73
C PHE A 64 0.53 8.42 9.64
N PHE A 65 -0.05 8.38 8.44
CA PHE A 65 -1.43 7.90 8.25
C PHE A 65 -1.61 6.45 8.64
N TYR A 66 -0.64 5.58 8.35
CA TYR A 66 -0.71 4.17 8.74
C TYR A 66 -0.69 3.96 10.25
N LEU A 67 -0.03 4.83 11.02
CA LEU A 67 -0.09 4.81 12.47
C LEU A 67 -1.50 5.15 12.99
N LEU A 68 -2.18 6.11 12.35
CA LEU A 68 -3.52 6.55 12.75
C LEU A 68 -4.66 5.71 12.15
N ALA A 69 -4.41 5.04 11.03
CA ALA A 69 -5.42 4.33 10.25
C ALA A 69 -6.26 3.32 11.07
N PRO A 70 -5.70 2.50 11.98
CA PRO A 70 -6.50 1.54 12.75
C PRO A 70 -7.57 2.22 13.60
N VAL A 71 -7.22 3.33 14.27
CA VAL A 71 -8.14 4.10 15.11
C VAL A 71 -9.23 4.74 14.26
N VAL A 72 -8.85 5.40 13.17
CA VAL A 72 -9.81 6.03 12.26
C VAL A 72 -10.76 5.01 11.64
N MET A 73 -10.22 3.89 11.15
CA MET A 73 -11.04 2.82 10.56
C MET A 73 -12.02 2.26 11.58
N PHE A 74 -11.60 2.03 12.83
CA PHE A 74 -12.47 1.59 13.91
C PHE A 74 -13.60 2.60 14.18
N LEU A 75 -13.31 3.89 14.21
CA LEU A 75 -14.31 4.94 14.45
C LEU A 75 -15.28 5.14 13.27
N VAL A 76 -14.79 5.03 12.04
CA VAL A 76 -15.59 5.31 10.82
C VAL A 76 -16.43 4.10 10.39
N PHE A 77 -15.88 2.89 10.49
CA PHE A 77 -16.56 1.63 10.11
C PHE A 77 -17.11 0.84 11.29
N GLY A 78 -16.89 1.30 12.53
CA GLY A 78 -17.46 0.67 13.71
C GLY A 78 -19.00 0.70 13.73
N LYS A 79 -19.60 -0.13 14.59
CA LYS A 79 -21.07 -0.24 14.72
C LYS A 79 -21.75 1.09 15.08
N SER A 80 -21.05 1.98 15.78
CA SER A 80 -21.62 3.23 16.26
C SER A 80 -21.34 4.39 15.29
N ARG A 81 -22.36 4.77 14.51
CA ARG A 81 -22.28 5.90 13.56
C ARG A 81 -22.02 7.26 14.24
N ARG A 82 -22.13 7.35 15.57
CA ARG A 82 -21.95 8.58 16.35
C ARG A 82 -20.56 9.19 16.27
N TRP A 83 -19.54 8.39 15.94
CA TRP A 83 -18.15 8.85 15.86
C TRP A 83 -17.80 9.49 14.52
N VAL A 84 -18.62 9.28 13.50
CA VAL A 84 -18.45 9.87 12.16
C VAL A 84 -18.42 11.40 12.21
N PRO A 85 -19.41 12.10 12.82
CA PRO A 85 -19.34 13.56 12.93
C PRO A 85 -18.15 14.02 13.76
N VAL A 86 -17.69 13.26 14.76
CA VAL A 86 -16.49 13.60 15.55
C VAL A 86 -15.24 13.55 14.66
N VAL A 87 -15.07 12.49 13.87
CA VAL A 87 -13.94 12.37 12.93
C VAL A 87 -14.00 13.48 11.86
N VAL A 88 -15.19 13.81 11.37
CA VAL A 88 -15.38 14.94 10.43
C VAL A 88 -15.05 16.27 11.10
N ALA A 89 -15.51 16.52 12.33
CA ALA A 89 -15.25 17.75 13.06
C ALA A 89 -13.77 17.91 13.38
N VAL A 90 -13.09 16.84 13.79
CA VAL A 90 -11.62 16.85 14.01
C VAL A 90 -10.89 17.08 12.71
N GLY A 91 -11.28 16.39 11.62
CA GLY A 91 -10.72 16.63 10.29
C GLY A 91 -10.91 18.07 9.83
N TYR A 92 -12.09 18.64 10.05
CA TYR A 92 -12.40 20.02 9.71
C TYR A 92 -11.66 21.02 10.61
N ALA A 93 -11.54 20.78 11.91
CA ALA A 93 -10.80 21.62 12.85
C ALA A 93 -9.30 21.64 12.52
N CYS A 94 -8.74 20.48 12.17
CA CYS A 94 -7.41 20.39 11.58
C CYS A 94 -7.35 21.25 10.30
N GLY A 95 -8.29 21.02 9.37
CA GLY A 95 -8.50 21.79 8.13
C GLY A 95 -8.48 23.31 8.32
N LEU A 96 -9.26 23.78 9.29
CA LEU A 96 -9.45 25.18 9.65
C LEU A 96 -8.23 25.75 10.35
N GLY A 97 -7.56 24.95 11.20
CA GLY A 97 -6.24 25.27 11.74
C GLY A 97 -5.21 25.52 10.63
N PHE A 98 -5.32 24.82 9.48
CA PHE A 98 -4.48 25.07 8.31
C PHE A 98 -4.79 26.39 7.60
N PHE A 99 -6.07 26.77 7.56
CA PHE A 99 -6.48 28.06 6.99
C PHE A 99 -6.01 29.24 7.84
N LEU A 100 -6.10 29.09 9.17
CA LEU A 100 -5.78 30.14 10.12
C LEU A 100 -4.27 30.26 10.41
N TRP A 101 -3.47 29.23 10.10
CA TRP A 101 -2.02 29.27 10.29
C TRP A 101 -1.33 30.27 9.35
N HIS A 102 -0.92 31.41 9.91
CA HIS A 102 -0.04 32.36 9.24
C HIS A 102 1.41 31.99 9.47
N GLY A 103 1.98 31.22 8.54
CA GLY A 103 3.42 31.01 8.50
C GLY A 103 4.17 32.33 8.25
N GLN A 104 5.32 32.48 8.91
CA GLN A 104 6.17 33.69 8.83
C GLN A 104 6.88 33.85 7.46
N SER A 105 6.93 32.79 6.64
CA SER A 105 7.49 32.79 5.29
C SER A 105 6.67 31.94 4.34
N ASP A 106 6.74 32.23 3.03
CA ASP A 106 6.07 31.44 1.98
C ASP A 106 6.54 29.98 1.96
N ASP A 107 7.80 29.75 2.31
CA ASP A 107 8.39 28.41 2.39
C ASP A 107 7.82 27.60 3.57
N ALA A 108 7.62 28.26 4.73
CA ALA A 108 6.98 27.64 5.89
C ALA A 108 5.49 27.36 5.63
N ARG A 109 4.80 28.29 4.97
CA ARG A 109 3.43 28.12 4.48
C ARG A 109 3.35 26.91 3.54
N PHE A 110 4.19 26.87 2.52
CA PHE A 110 4.21 25.76 1.55
C PHE A 110 4.45 24.41 2.22
N TYR A 111 5.46 24.30 3.09
CA TYR A 111 5.74 23.08 3.84
C TYR A 111 4.52 22.65 4.66
N PHE A 112 3.91 23.58 5.38
CA PHE A 112 2.80 23.28 6.28
C PHE A 112 1.57 22.76 5.56
N VAL A 113 1.24 23.23 4.35
CA VAL A 113 0.07 22.71 3.62
C VAL A 113 0.41 21.53 2.72
N SER A 114 1.60 21.50 2.13
CA SER A 114 1.94 20.47 1.14
C SER A 114 2.58 19.23 1.76
N TRP A 115 3.42 19.38 2.79
CA TRP A 115 4.33 18.33 3.25
C TRP A 115 4.14 17.92 4.70
N PHE A 116 3.64 18.79 5.58
CA PHE A 116 3.40 18.45 6.98
C PHE A 116 2.31 17.36 7.09
N ALA A 117 2.64 16.21 7.66
CA ALA A 117 1.77 15.04 7.62
C ALA A 117 0.40 15.26 8.31
N PRO A 118 0.32 15.88 9.51
CA PRO A 118 -0.96 16.19 10.13
C PRO A 118 -1.86 17.11 9.28
N SER A 119 -1.30 17.98 8.43
CA SER A 119 -2.13 18.81 7.56
C SER A 119 -2.79 18.07 6.42
N ARG A 120 -2.04 17.12 5.87
CA ARG A 120 -2.49 16.21 4.81
C ARG A 120 -3.42 15.11 5.32
N PHE A 121 -3.64 15.01 6.63
CA PHE A 121 -4.51 14.01 7.22
C PHE A 121 -5.97 14.15 6.78
N VAL A 122 -6.41 15.37 6.47
CA VAL A 122 -7.78 15.63 5.98
C VAL A 122 -8.02 14.93 4.64
N ASP A 123 -7.04 14.94 3.73
CA ASP A 123 -7.15 14.22 2.46
C ASP A 123 -7.24 12.71 2.66
N PHE A 124 -6.50 12.19 3.64
CA PHE A 124 -6.58 10.78 4.02
C PHE A 124 -7.98 10.42 4.57
N LEU A 125 -8.56 11.29 5.41
CA LEU A 125 -9.93 11.13 5.90
C LEU A 125 -10.95 11.16 4.75
N VAL A 126 -10.81 12.08 3.80
CA VAL A 126 -11.66 12.13 2.58
C VAL A 126 -11.61 10.79 1.85
N GLY A 127 -10.43 10.18 1.69
CA GLY A 127 -10.29 8.84 1.10
C GLY A 127 -11.02 7.75 1.89
N ILE A 128 -10.93 7.75 3.23
CA ILE A 128 -11.64 6.79 4.09
C ILE A 128 -13.16 6.97 3.98
N PHE A 129 -13.65 8.20 4.01
CA PHE A 129 -15.07 8.48 3.86
C PHE A 129 -15.59 8.10 2.48
N LEU A 130 -14.80 8.36 1.44
CA LEU A 130 -15.13 7.94 0.08
C LEU A 130 -15.27 6.41 -0.01
N ALA A 131 -14.33 5.68 0.58
CA ALA A 131 -14.41 4.22 0.66
C ALA A 131 -15.66 3.76 1.40
N ARG A 132 -16.03 4.42 2.51
CA ARG A 132 -17.27 4.12 3.24
C ARG A 132 -18.52 4.37 2.41
N VAL A 133 -18.62 5.52 1.76
CA VAL A 133 -19.75 5.86 0.87
C VAL A 133 -19.89 4.82 -0.24
N PHE A 134 -18.77 4.45 -0.87
CA PHE A 134 -18.75 3.42 -1.90
C PHE A 134 -19.23 2.06 -1.39
N LEU A 135 -18.71 1.59 -0.25
CA LEU A 135 -19.08 0.30 0.34
C LEU A 135 -20.53 0.24 0.86
N MET A 136 -21.10 1.37 1.26
CA MET A 136 -22.49 1.46 1.75
C MET A 136 -23.52 1.66 0.63
N SER A 137 -23.09 2.06 -0.56
CA SER A 137 -23.99 2.31 -1.68
C SER A 137 -24.32 1.02 -2.42
N SER A 138 -25.56 0.87 -2.90
CA SER A 138 -25.88 -0.24 -3.80
C SER A 138 -25.17 -0.01 -5.13
N GLY A 139 -24.29 -0.95 -5.51
CA GLY A 139 -23.40 -0.81 -6.66
C GLY A 139 -24.09 -0.48 -7.99
N GLN A 140 -25.41 -0.66 -8.10
CA GLN A 140 -26.18 -0.31 -9.29
C GLN A 140 -26.36 1.21 -9.50
N LYS A 141 -26.53 2.00 -8.42
CA LYS A 141 -26.73 3.46 -8.55
C LYS A 141 -25.47 4.20 -9.01
N LEU A 142 -24.29 3.68 -8.68
CA LEU A 142 -22.99 4.27 -9.03
C LEU A 142 -22.54 3.98 -10.47
N VAL A 143 -23.16 3.01 -11.14
CA VAL A 143 -22.78 2.63 -12.51
C VAL A 143 -23.29 3.66 -13.52
N GLY A 144 -24.50 4.19 -13.33
CA GLY A 144 -25.05 5.21 -14.24
C GLY A 144 -24.27 6.53 -14.22
N ILE A 145 -23.59 6.83 -13.10
CA ILE A 145 -22.88 8.10 -12.89
C ILE A 145 -21.36 7.94 -13.11
N SER A 146 -20.86 6.71 -13.36
CA SER A 146 -19.42 6.46 -13.40
C SER A 146 -18.70 7.21 -14.52
N GLY A 147 -19.26 7.21 -15.74
CA GLY A 147 -18.70 7.93 -16.89
C GLY A 147 -18.63 9.44 -16.66
N PRO A 148 -19.77 10.11 -16.35
CA PRO A 148 -19.79 11.53 -16.01
C PRO A 148 -18.84 11.88 -14.85
N ALA A 149 -18.82 11.09 -13.78
CA ALA A 149 -17.92 11.34 -12.64
C ALA A 149 -16.44 11.26 -13.04
N GLN A 150 -16.05 10.31 -13.88
CA GLN A 150 -14.68 10.22 -14.40
C GLN A 150 -14.32 11.46 -15.24
N ALA A 151 -15.19 11.86 -16.16
CA ALA A 151 -14.96 13.02 -17.03
C ALA A 151 -14.89 14.33 -16.23
N THR A 152 -15.87 14.58 -15.37
CA THR A 152 -15.88 15.75 -14.47
C THR A 152 -14.67 15.74 -13.54
N GLY A 153 -14.30 14.57 -13.00
CA GLY A 153 -13.11 14.42 -12.18
C GLY A 153 -11.83 14.84 -12.89
N ILE A 154 -11.63 14.36 -14.14
CA ILE A 154 -10.50 14.74 -14.98
C ILE A 154 -10.50 16.25 -15.28
N VAL A 155 -11.65 16.80 -15.68
CA VAL A 155 -11.78 18.24 -15.97
C VAL A 155 -11.42 19.06 -14.73
N LEU A 156 -11.95 18.72 -13.56
CA LEU A 156 -11.62 19.43 -12.32
C LEU A 156 -10.14 19.33 -11.96
N LEU A 157 -9.48 18.18 -12.20
CA LEU A 157 -8.04 18.05 -11.99
C LEU A 157 -7.23 18.93 -12.95
N ILE A 158 -7.64 19.03 -14.22
CA ILE A 158 -7.01 19.90 -15.21
C ILE A 158 -7.20 21.36 -14.83
N VAL A 159 -8.44 21.77 -14.50
CA VAL A 159 -8.76 23.13 -14.04
C VAL A 159 -7.96 23.47 -12.79
N ALA A 160 -7.90 22.58 -11.80
CA ALA A 160 -7.08 22.76 -10.61
C ALA A 160 -5.59 22.94 -10.97
N ALA A 161 -5.06 22.18 -11.92
CA ALA A 161 -3.67 22.30 -12.36
C ALA A 161 -3.38 23.64 -13.06
N VAL A 162 -4.26 24.10 -13.95
CA VAL A 162 -4.10 25.36 -14.69
C VAL A 162 -4.27 26.57 -13.78
N CYS A 163 -5.29 26.54 -12.91
CA CYS A 163 -5.62 27.63 -12.02
C CYS A 163 -4.73 27.70 -10.78
N ARG A 164 -3.95 26.64 -10.48
CA ARG A 164 -3.09 26.59 -9.29
C ARG A 164 -2.18 27.80 -9.17
N GLN A 165 -1.56 28.25 -10.25
CA GLN A 165 -0.63 29.38 -10.22
C GLN A 165 -1.27 30.71 -9.81
N TYR A 166 -2.59 30.83 -9.96
CA TYR A 166 -3.37 32.02 -9.59
C TYR A 166 -4.09 31.87 -8.26
N ALA A 167 -3.99 30.71 -7.61
CA ALA A 167 -4.70 30.43 -6.38
C ALA A 167 -4.04 31.14 -5.19
N ALA A 168 -4.82 31.95 -4.48
CA ALA A 168 -4.38 32.56 -3.23
C ALA A 168 -4.08 31.49 -2.17
N TRP A 169 -3.24 31.84 -1.19
CA TRP A 169 -3.07 31.05 0.01
C TRP A 169 -4.43 30.87 0.73
N PRO A 170 -4.80 29.65 1.21
CA PRO A 170 -4.07 28.37 1.19
C PRO A 170 -4.45 27.42 0.04
N LEU A 171 -5.29 27.87 -0.91
CA LEU A 171 -5.75 27.05 -2.05
C LEU A 171 -4.60 26.58 -2.95
N TRP A 172 -3.45 27.25 -2.89
CA TRP A 172 -2.25 26.84 -3.58
C TRP A 172 -1.73 25.44 -3.19
N GLY A 173 -2.05 24.93 -2.00
CA GLY A 173 -1.45 23.73 -1.43
C GLY A 173 -2.10 22.39 -1.79
N GLY A 174 -2.90 22.33 -2.85
CA GLY A 174 -3.41 21.06 -3.39
C GLY A 174 -4.87 20.74 -3.05
N LEU A 175 -5.50 21.54 -2.20
CA LEU A 175 -6.94 21.42 -1.88
C LEU A 175 -7.85 21.46 -3.14
N PRO A 176 -7.58 22.26 -4.18
CA PRO A 176 -8.39 22.29 -5.40
C PRO A 176 -8.43 20.97 -6.17
N TYR A 177 -7.46 20.07 -5.97
CA TYR A 177 -7.44 18.76 -6.63
C TYR A 177 -8.38 17.76 -5.96
N VAL A 178 -8.78 17.98 -4.71
CA VAL A 178 -9.56 17.02 -3.92
C VAL A 178 -10.91 16.68 -4.57
N PRO A 179 -11.74 17.65 -5.02
CA PRO A 179 -13.02 17.33 -5.66
C PRO A 179 -12.85 16.48 -6.93
N GLY A 180 -11.87 16.84 -7.78
CA GLY A 180 -11.57 16.09 -9.00
C GLY A 180 -11.08 14.68 -8.72
N ALA A 181 -10.20 14.51 -7.72
CA ALA A 181 -9.72 13.21 -7.28
C ALA A 181 -10.83 12.33 -6.71
N VAL A 182 -11.73 12.89 -5.89
CA VAL A 182 -12.88 12.17 -5.32
C VAL A 182 -13.78 11.62 -6.41
N LEU A 183 -14.19 12.46 -7.38
CA LEU A 183 -15.06 12.04 -8.48
C LEU A 183 -14.40 11.00 -9.37
N LEU A 184 -13.11 11.20 -9.70
CA LEU A 184 -12.37 10.26 -10.54
C LEU A 184 -12.22 8.91 -9.85
N VAL A 185 -11.81 8.88 -8.58
CA VAL A 185 -11.67 7.62 -7.81
C VAL A 185 -13.01 6.92 -7.67
N LEU A 186 -14.08 7.64 -7.35
CA LEU A 186 -15.42 7.06 -7.24
C LEU A 186 -15.90 6.47 -8.56
N GLY A 187 -15.73 7.21 -9.65
CA GLY A 187 -16.12 6.76 -10.98
C GLY A 187 -15.32 5.54 -11.45
N LEU A 188 -14.02 5.47 -11.13
CA LEU A 188 -13.17 4.32 -11.45
C LEU A 188 -13.49 3.10 -10.57
N ALA A 189 -13.87 3.31 -9.31
CA ALA A 189 -14.18 2.24 -8.36
C ALA A 189 -15.38 1.37 -8.81
N SER A 190 -16.31 1.94 -9.59
CA SER A 190 -17.43 1.20 -10.20
C SER A 190 -16.99 0.13 -11.22
N GLY A 191 -15.74 0.18 -11.71
CA GLY A 191 -15.15 -0.87 -12.55
C GLY A 191 -15.78 -1.04 -13.94
N ARG A 192 -16.57 -0.07 -14.42
CA ARG A 192 -17.32 -0.15 -15.68
C ARG A 192 -17.05 1.05 -16.58
N GLY A 193 -17.14 0.83 -17.90
CA GLY A 193 -16.98 1.84 -18.95
C GLY A 193 -15.73 1.65 -19.81
N SER A 194 -15.73 2.25 -21.00
CA SER A 194 -14.64 2.12 -21.99
C SER A 194 -13.29 2.65 -21.47
N PHE A 195 -13.32 3.71 -20.66
CA PHE A 195 -12.11 4.27 -20.04
C PHE A 195 -11.46 3.28 -19.06
N VAL A 196 -12.27 2.64 -18.20
CA VAL A 196 -11.80 1.59 -17.28
C VAL A 196 -11.27 0.38 -18.05
N ALA A 197 -11.95 -0.03 -19.12
CA ALA A 197 -11.50 -1.13 -19.99
C ALA A 197 -10.13 -0.84 -20.63
N HIS A 198 -9.91 0.41 -21.06
CA HIS A 198 -8.60 0.84 -21.57
C HIS A 198 -7.52 0.76 -20.49
N LEU A 199 -7.76 1.32 -19.30
CA LEU A 199 -6.82 1.26 -18.17
C LEU A 199 -6.54 -0.17 -17.67
N SER A 200 -7.47 -1.09 -17.90
CA SER A 200 -7.35 -2.50 -17.49
C SER A 200 -6.46 -3.34 -18.41
N ARG A 201 -5.94 -2.78 -19.51
CA ARG A 201 -5.00 -3.48 -20.41
C ARG A 201 -3.76 -3.96 -19.65
N PRO A 202 -3.21 -5.16 -19.95
CA PRO A 202 -2.14 -5.75 -19.15
C PRO A 202 -0.90 -4.87 -19.01
N TRP A 203 -0.49 -4.17 -20.07
CA TRP A 203 0.69 -3.30 -20.05
C TRP A 203 0.45 -2.02 -19.22
N LEU A 204 -0.73 -1.40 -19.33
CA LEU A 204 -1.11 -0.24 -18.51
C LEU A 204 -1.17 -0.61 -17.02
N LYS A 205 -1.69 -1.79 -16.71
CA LYS A 205 -1.68 -2.32 -15.34
C LYS A 205 -0.26 -2.53 -14.80
N ARG A 206 0.67 -3.03 -15.64
CA ARG A 206 2.08 -3.19 -15.25
C ARG A 206 2.75 -1.84 -15.01
N LEU A 207 2.55 -0.88 -15.90
CA LEU A 207 3.05 0.50 -15.70
C LEU A 207 2.45 1.13 -14.44
N GLY A 208 1.14 0.99 -14.24
CA GLY A 208 0.41 1.41 -13.05
C GLY A 208 1.00 0.82 -11.76
N THR A 209 1.36 -0.47 -11.78
CA THR A 209 1.99 -1.14 -10.64
C THR A 209 3.39 -0.57 -10.34
N ALA A 210 4.14 -0.16 -11.37
CA ALA A 210 5.47 0.41 -11.24
C ALA A 210 5.49 1.92 -10.93
N THR A 211 4.35 2.62 -10.94
CA THR A 211 4.28 4.08 -10.71
C THR A 211 4.89 4.50 -9.38
N PHE A 212 4.71 3.71 -8.32
CA PHE A 212 5.31 3.99 -7.01
C PHE A 212 6.84 3.91 -7.06
N SER A 213 7.37 2.88 -7.72
CA SER A 213 8.82 2.73 -7.95
C SER A 213 9.35 3.91 -8.79
N LEU A 214 8.68 4.26 -9.88
CA LEU A 214 9.04 5.41 -10.72
C LEU A 214 9.09 6.71 -9.90
N TYR A 215 8.06 6.97 -9.12
CA TYR A 215 7.95 8.15 -8.27
C TYR A 215 9.11 8.27 -7.28
N LEU A 216 9.65 7.17 -6.77
CA LEU A 216 10.80 7.26 -5.87
C LEU A 216 12.14 7.36 -6.58
N ILE A 217 12.34 6.65 -7.69
CA ILE A 217 13.65 6.58 -8.33
C ILE A 217 13.94 7.74 -9.28
N HIS A 218 12.93 8.48 -9.75
CA HIS A 218 13.14 9.45 -10.81
C HIS A 218 14.13 10.56 -10.42
N VAL A 219 14.04 11.10 -9.20
CA VAL A 219 14.98 12.13 -8.72
C VAL A 219 16.42 11.62 -8.63
N PRO A 220 16.73 10.50 -7.95
CA PRO A 220 18.11 10.01 -7.90
C PRO A 220 18.66 9.67 -9.28
N VAL A 221 17.87 9.03 -10.14
CA VAL A 221 18.32 8.67 -11.50
C VAL A 221 18.57 9.93 -12.33
N LEU A 222 17.66 10.91 -12.32
CA LEU A 222 17.85 12.18 -13.03
C LEU A 222 19.08 12.93 -12.53
N ARG A 223 19.32 12.95 -11.21
CA ARG A 223 20.52 13.57 -10.63
C ARG A 223 21.80 12.85 -11.05
N ALA A 224 21.80 11.52 -11.02
CA ALA A 224 22.94 10.72 -11.46
C ALA A 224 23.24 10.95 -12.94
N VAL A 225 22.23 10.87 -13.81
CA VAL A 225 22.42 11.12 -15.26
C VAL A 225 22.89 12.54 -15.50
N ARG A 226 22.30 13.54 -14.84
CA ARG A 226 22.76 14.94 -14.93
C ARG A 226 24.23 15.07 -14.51
N GLY A 227 24.64 14.44 -13.42
CA GLY A 227 26.03 14.43 -12.97
C GLY A 227 27.00 13.84 -14.00
N VAL A 228 26.62 12.70 -14.60
CA VAL A 228 27.41 12.07 -15.68
C VAL A 228 27.49 12.97 -16.91
N CYS A 229 26.37 13.56 -17.35
CA CYS A 229 26.36 14.47 -18.50
C CYS A 229 27.29 15.69 -18.27
N LEU A 230 27.24 16.29 -17.07
CA LEU A 230 28.10 17.41 -16.71
C LEU A 230 29.58 17.00 -16.66
N HIS A 231 29.89 15.82 -16.13
CA HIS A 231 31.27 15.32 -16.08
C HIS A 231 31.85 15.04 -17.48
N LEU A 232 31.01 14.58 -18.42
CA LEU A 232 31.39 14.36 -19.81
C LEU A 232 31.40 15.66 -20.65
N GLY A 233 31.05 16.81 -20.06
CA GLY A 233 30.92 18.08 -20.80
C GLY A 233 29.83 18.04 -21.87
N TRP A 234 28.82 17.17 -21.71
CA TRP A 234 27.78 17.00 -22.72
C TRP A 234 26.75 18.11 -22.63
N GLU A 235 26.71 18.95 -23.66
CA GLU A 235 25.72 20.01 -23.83
C GLU A 235 24.75 19.68 -24.96
N VAL A 236 23.46 19.85 -24.69
CA VAL A 236 22.41 19.70 -25.70
C VAL A 236 22.10 21.07 -26.29
N ARG A 237 22.54 21.32 -27.53
CA ARG A 237 22.47 22.64 -28.16
C ARG A 237 21.27 22.82 -29.11
N SER A 238 20.60 21.74 -29.52
CA SER A 238 19.49 21.80 -30.48
C SER A 238 18.16 21.36 -29.87
N TRP A 239 17.07 22.03 -30.27
CA TRP A 239 15.70 21.71 -29.82
C TRP A 239 15.29 20.25 -30.08
N PRO A 240 15.56 19.65 -31.27
CA PRO A 240 15.24 18.25 -31.51
C PRO A 240 16.04 17.30 -30.61
N ALA A 241 17.32 17.60 -30.35
CA ALA A 241 18.15 16.79 -29.45
C ALA A 241 17.64 16.86 -28.00
N SER A 242 17.14 18.02 -27.55
CA SER A 242 16.52 18.15 -26.22
C SER A 242 15.32 17.23 -26.07
N TRP A 243 14.42 17.18 -27.06
CA TRP A 243 13.28 16.25 -27.04
C TRP A 243 13.71 14.79 -27.09
N ALA A 244 14.70 14.46 -27.91
CA ALA A 244 15.25 13.11 -27.98
C ALA A 244 15.81 12.67 -26.62
N VAL A 245 16.53 13.55 -25.92
CA VAL A 245 17.06 13.29 -24.58
C VAL A 245 15.94 13.13 -23.56
N VAL A 246 14.90 13.97 -23.59
CA VAL A 246 13.74 13.84 -22.69
C VAL A 246 13.01 12.51 -22.89
N ILE A 247 12.77 12.12 -24.14
CA ILE A 247 12.13 10.83 -24.47
C ILE A 247 13.02 9.66 -24.02
N ALA A 248 14.32 9.73 -24.31
CA ALA A 248 15.28 8.70 -23.89
C ALA A 248 15.33 8.56 -22.36
N LEU A 249 15.40 9.67 -21.63
CA LEU A 249 15.37 9.70 -20.16
C LEU A 249 14.05 9.13 -19.62
N PHE A 250 12.91 9.49 -20.22
CA PHE A 250 11.62 8.93 -19.82
C PHE A 250 11.61 7.41 -20.01
N VAL A 251 12.07 6.90 -21.15
CA VAL A 251 12.16 5.46 -21.41
C VAL A 251 13.10 4.77 -20.41
N VAL A 252 14.28 5.34 -20.14
CA VAL A 252 15.23 4.82 -19.15
C VAL A 252 14.60 4.76 -17.76
N LEU A 253 13.91 5.82 -17.34
CA LEU A 253 13.21 5.89 -16.06
C LEU A 253 12.10 4.84 -15.96
N GLN A 254 11.31 4.66 -17.01
CA GLN A 254 10.25 3.65 -17.06
C GLN A 254 10.82 2.22 -16.97
N ILE A 255 11.90 1.94 -17.68
CA ILE A 255 12.58 0.64 -17.62
C ILE A 255 13.14 0.41 -16.21
N ALA A 256 13.84 1.39 -15.66
CA ALA A 256 14.38 1.31 -14.29
C ALA A 256 13.26 1.07 -13.26
N ALA A 257 12.12 1.76 -13.40
CA ALA A 257 10.98 1.61 -12.51
C ALA A 257 10.36 0.21 -12.59
N LEU A 258 10.20 -0.34 -13.80
CA LEU A 258 9.72 -1.71 -14.00
C LEU A 258 10.68 -2.74 -13.38
N LEU A 259 11.98 -2.57 -13.59
CA LEU A 259 13.01 -3.45 -13.00
C LEU A 259 12.97 -3.40 -11.47
N VAL A 260 12.97 -2.21 -10.88
CA VAL A 260 12.90 -2.04 -9.41
C VAL A 260 11.60 -2.62 -8.88
N CYS A 261 10.46 -2.36 -9.52
CA CYS A 261 9.17 -2.86 -9.05
C CYS A 261 9.09 -4.39 -9.07
N TYR A 262 9.40 -5.02 -10.20
CA TYR A 262 9.22 -6.46 -10.37
C TYR A 262 10.36 -7.31 -9.80
N ARG A 263 11.60 -6.82 -9.80
CA ARG A 263 12.76 -7.58 -9.31
C ARG A 263 13.11 -7.29 -7.86
N TYR A 264 12.77 -6.12 -7.34
CA TYR A 264 13.13 -5.72 -5.97
C TYR A 264 11.92 -5.51 -5.07
N GLU A 265 11.01 -4.60 -5.42
CA GLU A 265 9.87 -4.23 -4.57
C GLU A 265 8.96 -5.42 -4.27
N LEU A 266 8.39 -6.06 -5.30
CA LEU A 266 7.39 -7.12 -5.13
C LEU A 266 7.98 -8.38 -4.47
N PRO A 267 9.18 -8.88 -4.85
CA PRO A 267 9.77 -10.05 -4.19
C PRO A 267 10.08 -9.80 -2.72
N LEU A 268 10.61 -8.61 -2.38
CA LEU A 268 10.96 -8.27 -1.00
C LEU A 268 9.70 -8.11 -0.14
N GLN A 269 8.65 -7.47 -0.67
CA GLN A 269 7.35 -7.40 0.00
C GLN A 269 6.77 -8.79 0.29
N LYS A 270 6.83 -9.72 -0.67
CA LYS A 270 6.35 -11.09 -0.48
C LYS A 270 7.15 -11.83 0.60
N SER A 271 8.47 -11.66 0.62
CA SER A 271 9.34 -12.29 1.61
C SER A 271 9.13 -11.74 3.01
N LEU A 272 9.06 -10.41 3.18
CA LEU A 272 8.76 -9.79 4.48
C LEU A 272 7.38 -10.20 5.02
N ARG A 273 6.35 -10.26 4.17
CA ARG A 273 5.01 -10.71 4.60
C ARG A 273 5.01 -12.15 5.08
N ARG A 274 5.72 -13.06 4.38
CA ARG A 274 5.84 -14.46 4.79
C ARG A 274 6.48 -14.58 6.18
N LEU A 275 7.56 -13.83 6.43
CA LEU A 275 8.23 -13.82 7.73
C LEU A 275 7.33 -13.32 8.87
N LEU A 276 6.58 -12.24 8.65
CA LEU A 276 5.68 -11.67 9.66
C LEU A 276 4.49 -12.60 9.99
N VAL A 277 3.91 -13.23 8.97
CA VAL A 277 2.80 -14.17 9.15
C VAL A 277 3.26 -15.46 9.83
N GLN A 278 4.41 -16.02 9.45
CA GLN A 278 4.96 -17.21 10.09
C GLN A 278 5.27 -16.99 11.57
N ARG A 279 5.88 -15.84 11.93
CA ARG A 279 6.13 -15.48 13.34
C ARG A 279 4.84 -15.36 14.16
N SER A 280 3.78 -14.82 13.55
CA SER A 280 2.47 -14.70 14.21
C SER A 280 1.79 -16.06 14.41
N GLY A 281 1.95 -16.99 13.46
CA GLY A 281 1.46 -18.37 13.58
C GLY A 281 2.18 -19.16 14.67
N VAL A 282 3.51 -19.04 14.74
CA VAL A 282 4.32 -19.68 15.79
C VAL A 282 4.02 -19.10 17.18
N ALA A 283 3.91 -17.77 17.30
CA ALA A 283 3.55 -17.13 18.57
C ALA A 283 2.14 -17.50 19.05
N ARG A 284 1.15 -17.59 18.14
CA ARG A 284 -0.20 -18.07 18.49
C ARG A 284 -0.23 -19.55 18.84
N GLY A 285 0.57 -20.38 18.16
CA GLY A 285 0.73 -21.80 18.49
C GLY A 285 1.43 -22.04 19.83
N ALA A 286 2.33 -21.14 20.25
CA ALA A 286 2.99 -21.18 21.55
C ALA A 286 2.11 -20.63 22.70
N LEU A 287 1.19 -19.70 22.40
CA LEU A 287 0.23 -19.14 23.36
C LEU A 287 -1.03 -20.00 23.56
N GLN A 288 -1.27 -21.00 22.71
CA GLN A 288 -2.23 -22.05 23.01
C GLN A 288 -1.52 -23.11 23.85
N PRO A 289 -1.82 -23.22 25.17
CA PRO A 289 -1.38 -24.39 25.92
C PRO A 289 -1.96 -25.61 25.22
N HIS A 290 -1.19 -26.68 25.19
CA HIS A 290 -1.56 -27.99 24.65
C HIS A 290 -2.87 -28.51 25.28
N SER A 291 -4.03 -28.05 24.81
CA SER A 291 -5.32 -28.64 25.14
C SER A 291 -5.47 -29.90 24.31
N ARG A 292 -4.74 -30.95 24.72
CA ARG A 292 -5.10 -32.33 24.41
C ARG A 292 -6.39 -32.64 25.18
N THR A 293 -7.51 -32.23 24.60
CA THR A 293 -8.81 -32.83 24.84
C THR A 293 -9.53 -32.76 23.50
N THR A 294 -9.48 -33.89 22.79
CA THR A 294 -10.38 -34.24 21.70
C THR A 294 -11.81 -34.20 22.23
N GLU A 295 -12.44 -33.03 22.17
CA GLU A 295 -13.88 -32.91 22.24
C GLU A 295 -14.35 -32.81 20.79
N TYR A 296 -15.05 -33.84 20.32
CA TYR A 296 -15.53 -33.96 18.95
C TYR A 296 -16.52 -32.83 18.64
N ALA A 297 -16.01 -31.73 18.10
CA ALA A 297 -16.83 -30.60 17.67
C ALA A 297 -17.56 -30.95 16.37
N MET A 298 -18.88 -30.92 16.41
CA MET A 298 -19.79 -31.17 15.28
C MET A 298 -19.37 -30.33 14.04
N PRO A 299 -19.31 -30.93 12.83
CA PRO A 299 -18.95 -30.21 11.60
C PRO A 299 -19.79 -28.96 11.37
N ARG A 300 -19.14 -27.84 10.98
CA ARG A 300 -19.77 -26.51 10.82
C ARG A 300 -21.01 -26.50 9.91
N SER A 301 -21.09 -27.42 8.95
CA SER A 301 -22.24 -27.57 8.04
C SER A 301 -23.50 -28.07 8.77
N LEU A 302 -23.35 -29.01 9.70
CA LEU A 302 -24.45 -29.58 10.49
C LEU A 302 -24.97 -28.56 11.52
N PHE A 303 -24.07 -27.78 12.14
CA PHE A 303 -24.45 -26.70 13.05
C PHE A 303 -25.31 -25.62 12.37
N LEU A 304 -25.00 -25.29 11.10
CA LEU A 304 -25.77 -24.32 10.32
C LEU A 304 -27.16 -24.83 9.96
N ALA A 305 -27.31 -26.14 9.69
CA ALA A 305 -28.60 -26.77 9.42
C ALA A 305 -29.47 -26.87 10.68
N ALA A 306 -28.87 -27.21 11.82
CA ALA A 306 -29.56 -27.37 13.11
C ALA A 306 -29.94 -26.04 13.77
N ARG A 307 -29.32 -24.91 13.36
CA ARG A 307 -29.53 -23.58 13.97
C ARG A 307 -31.00 -23.14 14.02
N ASN A 308 -31.82 -23.58 13.05
CA ASN A 308 -33.21 -23.15 12.93
C ASN A 308 -34.23 -24.25 13.29
N ASN A 309 -33.77 -25.43 13.73
CA ASN A 309 -34.65 -26.53 14.14
C ASN A 309 -34.16 -27.14 15.47
N PRO A 310 -34.80 -26.80 16.60
CA PRO A 310 -34.33 -27.19 17.94
C PRO A 310 -34.46 -28.70 18.22
N GLU A 311 -35.35 -29.41 17.53
CA GLU A 311 -35.47 -30.88 17.64
C GLU A 311 -34.28 -31.56 16.94
N LEU A 312 -33.98 -31.14 15.71
CA LEU A 312 -32.81 -31.63 14.94
C LEU A 312 -31.49 -31.38 15.67
N ALA A 313 -31.38 -30.26 16.39
CA ALA A 313 -30.21 -29.94 17.20
C ALA A 313 -30.02 -30.90 18.38
N ARG A 314 -31.13 -31.33 19.03
CA ARG A 314 -31.10 -32.28 20.14
C ARG A 314 -30.77 -33.70 19.67
N ASP A 315 -31.35 -34.13 18.55
CA ASP A 315 -31.10 -35.47 17.99
C ASP A 315 -29.65 -35.62 17.55
N LEU A 316 -29.10 -34.63 16.86
CA LEU A 316 -27.69 -34.63 16.46
C LEU A 316 -26.76 -34.57 17.68
N GLN A 317 -27.10 -33.80 18.72
CA GLN A 317 -26.31 -33.81 19.97
C GLN A 317 -26.34 -35.16 20.68
N ALA A 318 -27.48 -35.87 20.66
CA ALA A 318 -27.61 -37.20 21.24
C ALA A 318 -26.82 -38.27 20.44
N GLU A 319 -26.80 -38.16 19.12
CA GLU A 319 -26.08 -39.06 18.22
C GLU A 319 -24.55 -38.92 18.38
N PHE A 320 -24.03 -37.69 18.50
CA PHE A 320 -22.59 -37.48 18.78
C PHE A 320 -22.19 -37.74 20.24
N ALA A 321 -23.15 -37.86 21.15
CA ALA A 321 -22.89 -38.21 22.55
C ALA A 321 -22.83 -39.72 22.79
N THR A 322 -23.32 -40.56 21.87
CA THR A 322 -23.53 -42.00 22.08
C THR A 322 -22.54 -42.94 21.37
N GLU A 323 -21.51 -42.45 20.67
CA GLU A 323 -20.47 -43.34 20.12
C GLU A 323 -19.19 -43.42 20.99
N PRO A 324 -19.02 -44.47 21.82
CA PRO A 324 -17.71 -44.91 22.30
C PRO A 324 -17.13 -46.02 21.39
N GLY A 325 -16.17 -45.65 20.53
CA GLY A 325 -15.32 -46.58 19.77
C GLY A 325 -15.96 -47.09 18.46
N VAL A 326 -15.26 -47.32 17.35
CA VAL A 326 -13.91 -47.83 17.15
C VAL A 326 -13.55 -47.60 15.67
N ASP A 327 -12.49 -46.86 15.35
CA ASP A 327 -11.85 -46.94 14.01
C ASP A 327 -10.58 -47.81 14.10
N ARG A 328 -10.79 -49.13 14.13
CA ARG A 328 -9.74 -50.15 14.25
C ARG A 328 -8.92 -50.36 12.97
N ARG A 329 -9.13 -49.58 11.90
CA ARG A 329 -8.43 -49.83 10.60
C ARG A 329 -7.14 -49.04 10.37
N LEU A 330 -6.77 -48.11 11.26
CA LEU A 330 -5.54 -47.30 11.11
C LEU A 330 -4.41 -47.65 12.07
N VAL A 331 -4.65 -48.47 13.09
CA VAL A 331 -3.64 -48.82 14.12
C VAL A 331 -2.80 -50.06 13.76
N GLU A 332 -3.27 -50.93 12.84
CA GLU A 332 -2.50 -52.11 12.40
C GLU A 332 -1.38 -51.80 11.39
N ARG A 333 -1.26 -50.56 10.89
CA ARG A 333 -0.18 -50.18 9.97
C ARG A 333 1.06 -49.55 10.63
N ARG A 334 1.08 -49.40 11.97
CA ARG A 334 2.15 -48.68 12.69
C ARG A 334 2.72 -49.39 13.91
N ARG A 335 2.60 -50.71 14.02
CA ARG A 335 3.34 -51.50 15.01
C ARG A 335 3.88 -52.80 14.41
N ASN A 336 5.09 -52.72 13.87
CA ASN A 336 6.04 -53.83 13.95
C ASN A 336 7.47 -53.27 13.81
N PRO A 337 8.25 -53.20 14.90
CA PRO A 337 9.68 -52.98 14.84
C PRO A 337 10.46 -54.29 15.07
N VAL A 338 11.57 -54.44 14.33
CA VAL A 338 12.72 -55.34 14.57
C VAL A 338 12.59 -56.83 14.20
N GLY A 339 13.19 -57.17 13.05
CA GLY A 339 14.39 -58.04 13.02
C GLY A 339 14.21 -59.54 12.96
N VAL A 340 14.14 -60.11 11.74
CA VAL A 340 14.72 -61.43 11.38
C VAL A 340 15.08 -61.42 9.87
N MET A 341 16.37 -61.50 9.52
CA MET A 341 16.89 -62.04 8.24
C MET A 341 16.89 -63.58 8.37
N PRO A 342 16.77 -64.44 7.33
CA PRO A 342 17.31 -64.37 5.96
C PRO A 342 16.20 -64.71 4.91
N ASP A 343 16.35 -64.91 3.60
CA ASP A 343 17.37 -65.55 2.78
C ASP A 343 17.12 -65.14 1.30
N ARG A 344 18.15 -64.68 0.60
CA ARG A 344 18.11 -64.42 -0.85
C ARG A 344 18.45 -65.73 -1.55
N ARG A 345 17.43 -66.50 -1.95
CA ARG A 345 17.59 -67.54 -2.96
C ARG A 345 16.73 -67.27 -4.20
N ARG A 346 17.46 -66.98 -5.28
CA ARG A 346 17.32 -67.52 -6.64
C ARG A 346 16.05 -67.27 -7.46
N ALA A 347 16.36 -67.11 -8.75
CA ALA A 347 15.56 -67.36 -9.95
C ALA A 347 14.57 -66.24 -10.32
N ALA A 348 14.88 -65.38 -11.29
CA ALA A 348 15.08 -65.61 -12.73
C ALA A 348 13.81 -65.33 -13.54
N ARG A 349 14.00 -64.48 -14.56
CA ARG A 349 13.44 -64.58 -15.92
C ARG A 349 11.91 -64.42 -16.11
N ARG A 350 11.55 -63.31 -16.76
CA ARG A 350 10.86 -63.19 -18.09
C ARG A 350 10.07 -61.87 -18.10
N ALA A 351 10.47 -60.88 -18.90
CA ALA A 351 10.13 -60.74 -20.33
C ALA A 351 8.64 -60.49 -20.56
N ARG A 352 8.31 -59.21 -20.86
CA ARG A 352 7.43 -58.63 -21.91
C ARG A 352 6.38 -59.53 -22.60
N PRO A 353 5.26 -58.96 -23.10
CA PRO A 353 5.24 -57.84 -24.08
C PRO A 353 5.26 -56.43 -23.48
#